data_AF-A0A1T3BR75-F1
#
_entry.id   AF-A0A1T3BR75-F1
#
_cell.length_a   1.000
_cell.length_b   1.000
_cell.length_c   1.000
_cell.angle_alpha   90.00
_cell.angle_beta   90.00
_cell.angle_gamma   90.00
#
_symmetry.space_group_name_H-M   'P 1'
#
loop_
_entity.id
_entity.type
_entity.pdbx_description
1 polymer ?
#
loop_
_entity_poly.entity_id
_entity_poly.type
_entity_poly.pdbx_seq_one_letter_code
_entity_poly.pdbx_strand_id
1 'polypeptide(L)'
;MLIFEGRGVHSGRLSVMKIDPADIECGIVFKRYGIDGKEQIFPAHASQIGATELSTVLGHGDIRVETIEHLMAAIAAYNLDNLIITVSSNEVPILDGASWKYCQGFEKVGIIRQTALRSYFVIKKPVRVETANGMAEFLPFNGCRFDVTISFPTPVIGKQHLNFDLTAQGFKDDLSRARTFGFVKDVEKLWSSGKGIGSSLENSLIIGLNDQIINPTGTYFDNEFVRHKMLDAIGDTALLGAPFIGLFHSYCSGHALNSKLVKAVLQDESCYEKVMFK
;
A
#
# COMPACT_ATOMS: atom_id res chain seq x y z
N MET A 1 -9.06 19.03 -4.65
CA MET A 1 -9.88 18.12 -3.83
C MET A 1 -10.35 16.97 -4.70
N LEU A 2 -10.21 15.73 -4.21
CA LEU A 2 -10.74 14.50 -4.79
C LEU A 2 -11.71 13.84 -3.82
N ILE A 3 -12.71 13.14 -4.35
CA ILE A 3 -13.63 12.31 -3.58
C ILE A 3 -13.71 10.96 -4.26
N PHE A 4 -13.52 9.89 -3.48
CA PHE A 4 -13.72 8.52 -3.86
C PHE A 4 -14.79 7.90 -2.97
N GLU A 5 -15.69 7.14 -3.55
CA GLU A 5 -16.74 6.43 -2.84
C GLU A 5 -16.73 4.96 -3.25
N GLY A 6 -16.90 4.08 -2.28
CA GLY A 6 -16.97 2.64 -2.51
C GLY A 6 -17.15 1.88 -1.21
N ARG A 7 -16.99 0.57 -1.26
CA ARG A 7 -16.97 -0.28 -0.06
C ARG A 7 -15.54 -0.58 0.35
N GLY A 8 -15.30 -0.77 1.65
CA GLY A 8 -14.08 -1.42 2.11
C GLY A 8 -14.09 -2.91 1.73
N VAL A 9 -12.93 -3.47 1.36
CA VAL A 9 -12.82 -4.88 0.93
C VAL A 9 -13.08 -5.85 2.08
N HIS A 10 -12.66 -5.49 3.28
CA HIS A 10 -12.78 -6.33 4.44
C HIS A 10 -14.10 -6.14 5.16
N SER A 11 -14.44 -4.90 5.51
CA SER A 11 -15.64 -4.57 6.27
C SER A 11 -16.92 -4.63 5.45
N GLY A 12 -16.81 -4.48 4.12
CA GLY A 12 -17.96 -4.33 3.23
C GLY A 12 -18.76 -3.04 3.45
N ARG A 13 -18.34 -2.16 4.37
CA ARG A 13 -19.06 -0.92 4.69
C ARG A 13 -18.80 0.13 3.63
N LEU A 14 -19.81 0.97 3.36
CA LEU A 14 -19.63 2.14 2.51
C LEU A 14 -18.64 3.11 3.16
N SER A 15 -17.74 3.63 2.34
CA SER A 15 -16.70 4.56 2.73
C SER A 15 -16.58 5.65 1.68
N VAL A 16 -16.67 6.89 2.13
CA VAL A 16 -16.37 8.09 1.35
C VAL A 16 -15.03 8.61 1.84
N MET A 17 -14.09 8.72 0.91
CA MET A 17 -12.77 9.23 1.15
C MET A 17 -12.58 10.53 0.39
N LYS A 18 -12.19 11.59 1.10
CA LYS A 18 -11.86 12.90 0.53
C LYS A 18 -10.37 13.15 0.68
N ILE A 19 -9.73 13.63 -0.39
CA ILE A 19 -8.31 13.99 -0.41
C ILE A 19 -8.19 15.47 -0.75
N ASP A 20 -7.58 16.22 0.16
CA ASP A 20 -7.29 17.64 0.02
C ASP A 20 -5.78 17.89 -0.05
N PRO A 21 -5.32 18.87 -0.87
CA PRO A 21 -3.95 19.35 -0.76
C PRO A 21 -3.72 19.94 0.64
N ALA A 22 -2.50 19.79 1.15
CA ALA A 22 -2.12 20.35 2.44
C ALA A 22 -0.87 21.23 2.32
N ASP A 23 -0.61 22.01 3.37
CA ASP A 23 0.55 22.89 3.44
C ASP A 23 1.86 22.11 3.49
N ILE A 24 2.96 22.80 3.17
CA ILE A 24 4.33 22.27 3.26
C ILE A 24 4.53 21.68 4.67
N GLU A 25 5.23 20.55 4.75
CA GLU A 25 5.54 19.79 5.98
C GLU A 25 4.34 19.14 6.68
N CYS A 26 3.13 19.19 6.11
CA CYS A 26 1.99 18.43 6.63
C CYS A 26 2.23 16.92 6.58
N GLY A 27 2.93 16.43 5.55
CA GLY A 27 3.00 15.00 5.26
C GLY A 27 1.65 14.44 4.78
N ILE A 28 1.54 13.12 4.77
CA ILE A 28 0.29 12.42 4.48
C ILE A 28 -0.43 12.14 5.79
N VAL A 29 -1.61 12.72 5.96
CA VAL A 29 -2.36 12.65 7.22
C VAL A 29 -3.76 12.14 6.96
N PHE A 30 -4.12 11.03 7.60
CA PHE A 30 -5.48 10.53 7.62
C PHE A 30 -6.28 11.16 8.77
N LYS A 31 -7.53 11.49 8.51
CA LYS A 31 -8.48 12.03 9.48
C LYS A 31 -9.74 11.18 9.51
N ARG A 32 -10.25 10.95 10.72
CA ARG A 32 -11.54 10.30 10.95
C ARG A 32 -12.23 10.94 12.14
N TYR A 33 -13.55 11.01 12.08
CA TYR A 33 -14.36 11.46 13.21
C TYR A 33 -14.90 10.25 13.97
N GLY A 34 -14.72 10.26 15.29
CA GLY A 34 -15.35 9.31 16.19
C GLY A 34 -16.87 9.52 16.27
N ILE A 35 -17.58 8.58 16.88
CA ILE A 35 -19.03 8.71 17.13
C ILE A 35 -19.34 9.91 18.05
N ASP A 36 -18.38 10.27 18.92
CA ASP A 36 -18.44 11.45 19.78
C ASP A 36 -18.16 12.77 19.04
N GLY A 37 -17.98 12.72 17.71
CA GLY A 37 -17.67 13.86 16.86
C GLY A 37 -16.22 14.35 16.98
N LYS A 38 -15.38 13.72 17.79
CA LYS A 38 -13.98 14.13 17.93
C LYS A 38 -13.17 13.69 16.72
N GLU A 39 -12.38 14.63 16.20
CA GLU A 39 -11.40 14.35 15.16
C GLU A 39 -10.26 13.50 15.74
N GLN A 40 -9.90 12.47 15.00
CA GLN A 40 -8.73 11.64 15.24
C GLN A 40 -7.83 11.73 14.01
N ILE A 41 -6.54 11.94 14.26
CA ILE A 41 -5.54 12.24 13.24
C ILE A 41 -4.49 11.15 13.25
N PHE A 42 -4.23 10.57 12.09
CA PHE A 42 -3.26 9.49 11.89
C PHE A 42 -2.27 9.89 10.80
N PRO A 43 -1.08 10.40 11.17
CA PRO A 43 0.02 10.51 10.21
C PRO A 43 0.32 9.16 9.57
N ALA A 44 0.49 9.11 8.25
CA ALA A 44 0.87 7.91 7.52
C ALA A 44 2.36 7.59 7.77
N HIS A 45 2.64 7.11 8.97
CA HIS A 45 4.00 6.87 9.47
C HIS A 45 4.03 5.59 10.30
N ALA A 46 5.19 4.95 10.35
CA ALA A 46 5.40 3.67 11.01
C ALA A 46 4.98 3.63 12.49
N SER A 47 5.03 4.78 13.18
CA SER A 47 4.59 4.93 14.58
C SER A 47 3.08 4.79 14.77
N GLN A 48 2.30 4.93 13.70
CA GLN A 48 0.84 4.79 13.70
C GLN A 48 0.38 3.41 13.21
N ILE A 49 1.29 2.54 12.75
CA ILE A 49 0.94 1.20 12.26
C ILE A 49 0.38 0.36 13.41
N GLY A 50 -0.89 -0.02 13.24
CA GLY A 50 -1.59 -0.96 14.10
C GLY A 50 -1.54 -2.39 13.61
N ALA A 51 -2.71 -2.96 13.30
CA ALA A 51 -2.83 -4.31 12.77
C ALA A 51 -2.23 -4.42 11.36
N THR A 52 -1.72 -5.61 11.02
CA THR A 52 -1.11 -5.90 9.71
C THR A 52 -1.61 -7.21 9.10
N GLU A 53 -2.61 -7.84 9.72
CA GLU A 53 -3.29 -8.98 9.12
C GLU A 53 -4.16 -8.51 7.95
N LEU A 54 -3.86 -9.05 6.75
CA LEU A 54 -4.60 -8.84 5.49
C LEU A 54 -4.48 -7.45 4.84
N SER A 55 -4.12 -6.41 5.59
CA SER A 55 -3.95 -5.03 5.11
C SER A 55 -3.06 -4.22 6.06
N THR A 56 -2.68 -3.01 5.67
CA THR A 56 -1.97 -2.07 6.54
C THR A 56 -2.97 -1.11 7.20
N VAL A 57 -2.89 -1.01 8.53
CA VAL A 57 -3.84 -0.24 9.35
C VAL A 57 -3.12 0.86 10.12
N LEU A 58 -3.69 2.07 10.13
CA LEU A 58 -3.30 3.15 11.03
C LEU A 58 -4.23 3.20 12.24
N GLY A 59 -3.65 3.31 13.44
CA GLY A 59 -4.38 3.35 14.70
C GLY A 59 -4.78 1.96 15.24
N HIS A 60 -5.49 1.96 16.37
CA HIS A 60 -5.87 0.76 17.11
C HIS A 60 -7.32 0.86 17.63
N GLY A 61 -7.94 -0.30 17.89
CA GLY A 61 -9.29 -0.33 18.45
C GLY A 61 -10.34 0.21 17.48
N ASP A 62 -11.36 0.89 17.99
CA ASP A 62 -12.55 1.25 17.21
C ASP A 62 -12.37 2.44 16.25
N ILE A 63 -11.32 3.23 16.46
CA ILE A 63 -10.96 4.33 15.58
C ILE A 63 -9.61 4.07 14.94
N ARG A 64 -9.67 3.71 13.66
CA ARG A 64 -8.54 3.32 12.83
C ARG A 64 -8.85 3.58 11.37
N VAL A 65 -7.85 3.47 10.51
CA VAL A 65 -8.01 3.49 9.06
C VAL A 65 -7.29 2.27 8.49
N GLU A 66 -8.08 1.37 7.91
CA GLU A 66 -7.65 0.10 7.31
C GLU A 66 -7.45 0.22 5.80
N THR A 67 -6.61 -0.66 5.25
CA THR A 67 -6.43 -0.86 3.80
C THR A 67 -5.90 0.39 3.09
N ILE A 68 -4.90 1.03 3.67
CA ILE A 68 -4.32 2.27 3.13
C ILE A 68 -3.30 2.02 2.01
N GLU A 69 -2.78 0.79 1.91
CA GLU A 69 -1.63 0.41 1.09
C GLU A 69 -1.79 0.77 -0.39
N HIS A 70 -2.95 0.51 -1.01
CA HIS A 70 -3.15 0.81 -2.43
C HIS A 70 -3.16 2.31 -2.72
N LEU A 71 -3.74 3.09 -1.81
CA LEU A 71 -3.73 4.55 -1.91
C LEU A 71 -2.33 5.09 -1.67
N MET A 72 -1.64 4.60 -0.64
CA MET A 72 -0.28 5.00 -0.32
C MET A 72 0.69 4.65 -1.46
N ALA A 73 0.48 3.53 -2.16
CA ALA A 73 1.27 3.18 -3.32
C ALA A 73 1.12 4.21 -4.45
N ALA A 74 -0.11 4.64 -4.73
CA ALA A 74 -0.38 5.68 -5.72
C ALA A 74 0.21 7.03 -5.30
N ILE A 75 0.06 7.42 -4.03
CA ILE A 75 0.63 8.66 -3.45
C ILE A 75 2.15 8.67 -3.59
N ALA A 76 2.82 7.58 -3.21
CA ALA A 76 4.26 7.44 -3.29
C ALA A 76 4.75 7.51 -4.75
N ALA A 77 4.10 6.78 -5.66
CA ALA A 77 4.47 6.76 -7.07
C ALA A 77 4.33 8.12 -7.75
N TYR A 78 3.29 8.89 -7.42
CA TYR A 78 3.05 10.23 -7.96
C TYR A 78 3.82 11.33 -7.21
N ASN A 79 4.64 10.98 -6.23
CA ASN A 79 5.43 11.91 -5.41
C ASN A 79 4.56 12.99 -4.73
N LEU A 80 3.45 12.57 -4.15
CA LEU A 80 2.59 13.46 -3.36
C LEU A 80 3.08 13.45 -1.91
N ASP A 81 3.45 14.61 -1.39
CA ASP A 81 4.07 14.71 -0.06
C ASP A 81 3.12 15.24 1.02
N ASN A 82 2.20 16.15 0.66
CA ASN A 82 1.38 16.88 1.63
C ASN A 82 -0.11 16.75 1.29
N LEU A 83 -0.82 15.89 2.01
CA LEU A 83 -2.24 15.61 1.80
C LEU A 83 -2.97 15.42 3.14
N ILE A 84 -4.20 15.94 3.21
CA ILE A 84 -5.17 15.59 4.25
C ILE A 84 -6.19 14.63 3.63
N ILE A 85 -6.34 13.45 4.22
CA ILE A 85 -7.19 12.37 3.73
C ILE A 85 -8.27 12.09 4.78
N THR A 86 -9.50 12.51 4.53
CA THR A 86 -10.62 12.26 5.45
C THR A 86 -11.39 11.02 5.01
N VAL A 87 -11.59 10.07 5.92
CA VAL A 87 -12.29 8.80 5.66
C VAL A 87 -13.54 8.71 6.53
N SER A 88 -14.70 8.44 5.91
CA SER A 88 -15.98 8.36 6.63
C SER A 88 -16.20 7.04 7.38
N SER A 89 -15.44 5.99 7.04
CA SER A 89 -15.50 4.67 7.67
C SER A 89 -14.14 4.29 8.28
N ASN A 90 -14.03 3.08 8.84
CA ASN A 90 -12.75 2.54 9.33
C ASN A 90 -11.84 2.04 8.21
N GLU A 91 -12.28 2.04 6.95
CA GLU A 91 -11.55 1.42 5.85
C GLU A 91 -11.61 2.31 4.60
N VAL A 92 -10.51 2.41 3.87
CA VAL A 92 -10.45 3.11 2.58
C VAL A 92 -11.28 2.32 1.55
N PRO A 93 -12.04 2.99 0.65
CA PRO A 93 -12.80 2.27 -0.38
C PRO A 93 -11.86 1.50 -1.32
N ILE A 94 -12.12 0.20 -1.53
CA ILE A 94 -11.27 -0.69 -2.35
C ILE A 94 -11.30 -0.35 -3.85
N LEU A 95 -12.37 0.30 -4.29
CA LEU A 95 -12.63 0.64 -5.70
C LEU A 95 -12.58 -0.62 -6.58
N ASP A 96 -11.63 -0.71 -7.50
CA ASP A 96 -11.43 -1.84 -8.40
C ASP A 96 -10.37 -2.84 -7.91
N GLY A 97 -9.91 -2.73 -6.67
CA GLY A 97 -8.93 -3.65 -6.09
C GLY A 97 -7.48 -3.27 -6.33
N ALA A 98 -7.22 -2.14 -6.98
CA ALA A 98 -5.89 -1.70 -7.37
C ALA A 98 -5.70 -0.20 -7.09
N SER A 99 -4.59 0.38 -7.54
CA SER A 99 -4.29 1.81 -7.41
C SER A 99 -4.81 2.67 -8.57
N TRP A 100 -5.24 2.04 -9.67
CA TRP A 100 -5.53 2.69 -10.94
C TRP A 100 -6.52 3.85 -10.82
N LYS A 101 -7.62 3.65 -10.09
CA LYS A 101 -8.62 4.70 -9.89
C LYS A 101 -8.07 5.92 -9.16
N TYR A 102 -7.15 5.72 -8.20
CA TYR A 102 -6.49 6.83 -7.53
C TYR A 102 -5.59 7.61 -8.49
N CYS A 103 -4.78 6.89 -9.28
CA CYS A 103 -3.93 7.49 -10.31
C CYS A 103 -4.74 8.34 -11.30
N GLN A 104 -5.86 7.80 -11.81
CA GLN A 104 -6.78 8.55 -12.68
C GLN A 104 -7.34 9.81 -12.01
N GLY A 105 -7.67 9.73 -10.72
CA GLY A 105 -8.11 10.88 -9.93
C GLY A 105 -7.03 11.97 -9.86
N PHE A 106 -5.80 11.60 -9.50
CA PHE A 106 -4.67 12.53 -9.39
C PHE A 106 -4.41 13.26 -10.72
N GLU A 107 -4.39 12.52 -11.83
CA GLU A 107 -4.18 13.13 -13.16
C GLU A 107 -5.30 14.07 -13.56
N LYS A 108 -6.54 13.73 -13.22
CA LYS A 108 -7.71 14.56 -13.56
C LYS A 108 -7.69 15.91 -12.86
N VAL A 109 -7.23 15.98 -11.61
CA VAL A 109 -7.20 17.25 -10.84
C VAL A 109 -5.85 17.97 -10.92
N GLY A 110 -4.80 17.29 -11.38
CA GLY A 110 -3.44 17.81 -11.43
C GLY A 110 -2.73 17.82 -10.08
N ILE A 111 -1.43 18.13 -10.12
CA ILE A 111 -0.54 18.15 -8.95
C ILE A 111 0.00 19.58 -8.77
N ILE A 112 -0.02 20.07 -7.54
CA ILE A 112 0.51 21.39 -7.18
C ILE A 112 1.95 21.21 -6.69
N ARG A 113 2.91 21.84 -7.35
CA ARG A 113 4.29 21.90 -6.86
C ARG A 113 4.40 22.97 -5.78
N GLN A 114 4.92 22.59 -4.62
CA GLN A 114 5.19 23.49 -3.50
C GLN A 114 6.65 23.95 -3.55
N THR A 115 6.93 25.17 -3.09
CA THR A 115 8.28 25.74 -3.07
C THR A 115 9.07 25.30 -1.83
N ALA A 116 9.22 24.00 -1.65
CA ALA A 116 9.99 23.37 -0.57
C ALA A 116 10.94 22.31 -1.14
N LEU A 117 12.04 22.04 -0.42
CA LEU A 117 12.84 20.85 -0.71
C LEU A 117 12.10 19.61 -0.19
N ARG A 118 12.24 18.51 -0.91
CA ARG A 118 11.69 17.21 -0.52
C ARG A 118 12.73 16.42 0.26
N SER A 119 12.30 15.83 1.38
CA SER A 119 13.15 14.99 2.22
C SER A 119 13.19 13.56 1.69
N TYR A 120 14.35 12.91 1.79
CA TYR A 120 14.58 11.54 1.36
C TYR A 120 15.41 10.77 2.39
N PHE A 121 15.11 9.48 2.55
CA PHE A 121 15.96 8.53 3.28
C PHE A 121 16.94 7.85 2.33
N VAL A 122 18.22 8.19 2.37
CA VAL A 122 19.27 7.50 1.62
C VAL A 122 19.75 6.30 2.42
N ILE A 123 19.51 5.08 1.93
CA ILE A 123 19.95 3.85 2.60
C ILE A 123 21.48 3.72 2.46
N LYS A 124 22.17 3.66 3.60
CA LYS A 124 23.63 3.58 3.70
C LYS A 124 24.13 2.19 4.05
N LYS A 125 23.30 1.36 4.70
CA LYS A 125 23.65 0.00 5.10
C LYS A 125 22.49 -0.96 4.88
N PRO A 126 22.77 -2.25 4.62
CA PRO A 126 21.74 -3.28 4.62
C PRO A 126 20.99 -3.35 5.96
N VAL A 127 19.66 -3.39 5.90
CA VAL A 127 18.78 -3.72 7.04
C VAL A 127 17.86 -4.83 6.59
N ARG A 128 17.83 -5.95 7.34
CA ARG A 128 17.06 -7.13 6.98
C ARG A 128 16.20 -7.59 8.15
N VAL A 129 14.98 -8.01 7.83
CA VAL A 129 14.09 -8.72 8.75
C VAL A 129 13.60 -10.00 8.09
N GLU A 130 13.44 -11.05 8.88
CA GLU A 130 13.02 -12.35 8.36
C GLU A 130 12.07 -13.08 9.30
N THR A 131 11.43 -14.10 8.73
CA THR A 131 10.57 -15.08 9.37
C THR A 131 10.95 -16.46 8.85
N ALA A 132 10.31 -17.52 9.35
CA ALA A 132 10.52 -18.86 8.82
C ALA A 132 10.20 -19.01 7.31
N ASN A 133 9.34 -18.13 6.77
CA ASN A 133 8.77 -18.31 5.42
C ASN A 133 9.18 -17.21 4.42
N GLY A 134 9.90 -16.18 4.86
CA GLY A 134 10.20 -15.03 4.01
C GLY A 134 11.09 -13.98 4.66
N MET A 135 11.54 -13.03 3.85
CA MET A 135 12.41 -11.91 4.25
C MET A 135 12.01 -10.62 3.54
N ALA A 136 12.41 -9.50 4.14
CA ALA A 136 12.42 -8.19 3.50
C ALA A 136 13.68 -7.45 3.95
N GLU A 137 14.31 -6.71 3.04
CA GLU A 137 15.51 -5.94 3.31
C GLU A 137 15.59 -4.63 2.52
N PHE A 138 16.20 -3.62 3.14
CA PHE A 138 16.66 -2.42 2.44
C PHE A 138 18.15 -2.53 2.18
N LEU A 139 18.57 -2.16 0.98
CA LEU A 139 19.97 -2.17 0.53
C LEU A 139 20.35 -0.79 -0.04
N PRO A 140 21.63 -0.38 0.11
CA PRO A 140 22.14 0.81 -0.59
C PRO A 140 22.03 0.64 -2.11
N PHE A 141 21.42 1.63 -2.77
CA PHE A 141 21.25 1.64 -4.22
C PHE A 141 21.01 3.07 -4.72
N ASN A 142 21.52 3.39 -5.91
CA ASN A 142 21.38 4.72 -6.51
C ASN A 142 20.06 4.82 -7.29
N GLY A 143 18.95 4.97 -6.57
CA GLY A 143 17.60 5.07 -7.14
C GLY A 143 16.55 4.64 -6.13
N CYS A 144 15.31 4.49 -6.55
CA CYS A 144 14.24 3.87 -5.75
C CYS A 144 13.78 2.61 -6.46
N ARG A 145 14.35 1.46 -6.08
CA ARG A 145 14.07 0.17 -6.72
C ARG A 145 13.35 -0.77 -5.78
N PHE A 146 12.46 -1.57 -6.36
CA PHE A 146 11.80 -2.69 -5.71
C PHE A 146 12.16 -3.99 -6.44
N ASP A 147 12.61 -4.99 -5.67
CA ASP A 147 12.84 -6.38 -6.09
C ASP A 147 11.92 -7.27 -5.24
N VAL A 148 10.89 -7.84 -5.86
CA VAL A 148 9.85 -8.58 -5.16
C VAL A 148 9.73 -9.97 -5.74
N THR A 149 9.90 -10.98 -4.89
CA THR A 149 9.63 -12.37 -5.19
C THR A 149 8.47 -12.89 -4.35
N ILE A 150 7.51 -13.53 -4.99
CA ILE A 150 6.45 -14.31 -4.34
C ILE A 150 6.62 -15.79 -4.67
N SER A 151 6.20 -16.67 -3.75
CA SER A 151 6.18 -18.11 -3.98
C SER A 151 4.94 -18.71 -3.32
N PHE A 152 3.93 -19.00 -4.14
CA PHE A 152 2.70 -19.65 -3.71
C PHE A 152 2.69 -21.12 -4.15
N PRO A 153 2.12 -22.03 -3.33
CA PRO A 153 2.09 -23.46 -3.65
C PRO A 153 1.14 -23.79 -4.82
N THR A 154 0.18 -22.91 -5.11
CA THR A 154 -0.76 -23.12 -6.23
C THR A 154 -0.08 -22.84 -7.57
N PRO A 155 -0.21 -23.71 -8.59
CA PRO A 155 0.40 -23.50 -9.90
C PRO A 155 -0.07 -22.24 -10.62
N VAL A 156 -1.29 -21.76 -10.35
CA VAL A 156 -1.85 -20.56 -11.02
C VAL A 156 -1.12 -19.27 -10.64
N ILE A 157 -0.48 -19.25 -9.48
CA ILE A 157 0.39 -18.15 -9.04
C ILE A 157 1.85 -18.58 -9.16
N GLY A 158 2.20 -19.72 -8.56
CA GLY A 158 3.55 -20.26 -8.55
C GLY A 158 4.57 -19.33 -7.91
N LYS A 159 5.82 -19.45 -8.37
CA LYS A 159 6.90 -18.52 -8.02
C LYS A 159 7.01 -17.45 -9.10
N GLN A 160 6.94 -16.19 -8.69
CA GLN A 160 7.04 -15.05 -9.59
C GLN A 160 8.02 -14.04 -8.99
N HIS A 161 8.71 -13.30 -9.85
CA HIS A 161 9.68 -12.30 -9.45
C HIS A 161 9.57 -11.10 -10.39
N LEU A 162 9.71 -9.89 -9.83
CA LEU A 162 9.65 -8.65 -10.56
C LEU A 162 10.64 -7.63 -9.97
N ASN A 163 11.40 -7.00 -10.87
CA ASN A 163 12.25 -5.85 -10.57
C ASN A 163 11.65 -4.59 -11.18
N PHE A 164 11.66 -3.49 -10.43
CA PHE A 164 11.00 -2.26 -10.85
C PHE A 164 11.65 -1.02 -10.26
N ASP A 165 12.02 -0.08 -11.14
CA ASP A 165 12.43 1.27 -10.75
C ASP A 165 11.21 2.17 -10.65
N LEU A 166 10.96 2.72 -9.46
CA LEU A 166 9.74 3.48 -9.21
C LEU A 166 9.77 4.82 -9.95
N THR A 167 8.87 4.95 -10.92
CA THR A 167 8.52 6.21 -11.59
C THR A 167 7.01 6.34 -11.67
N ALA A 168 6.49 7.56 -11.74
CA ALA A 168 5.04 7.79 -11.86
C ALA A 168 4.46 7.11 -13.12
N GLN A 169 5.14 7.25 -14.27
CA GLN A 169 4.69 6.68 -15.53
C GLN A 169 4.76 5.14 -15.51
N GLY A 170 5.89 4.57 -15.07
CA GLY A 170 6.01 3.12 -14.95
C GLY A 170 4.98 2.56 -13.98
N PHE A 171 4.75 3.20 -12.83
CA PHE A 171 3.78 2.69 -11.86
C PHE A 171 2.38 2.67 -12.46
N LYS A 172 2.01 3.74 -13.15
CA LYS A 172 0.72 3.84 -13.85
C LYS A 172 0.54 2.70 -14.87
N ASP A 173 1.51 2.50 -15.75
CA ASP A 173 1.37 1.60 -16.89
C ASP A 173 1.51 0.13 -16.45
N ASP A 174 2.42 -0.15 -15.53
CA ASP A 174 2.86 -1.51 -15.22
C ASP A 174 2.31 -2.07 -13.91
N LEU A 175 1.94 -1.23 -12.93
CA LEU A 175 1.56 -1.71 -11.59
C LEU A 175 0.16 -1.31 -11.16
N SER A 176 -0.29 -0.10 -11.52
CA SER A 176 -1.47 0.52 -10.91
C SER A 176 -2.76 -0.28 -11.11
N ARG A 177 -2.83 -1.11 -12.16
CA ARG A 177 -3.98 -1.96 -12.50
C ARG A 177 -3.93 -3.35 -11.87
N ALA A 178 -2.85 -3.72 -11.18
CA ALA A 178 -2.70 -5.04 -10.60
C ALA A 178 -3.60 -5.18 -9.37
N ARG A 179 -4.64 -6.00 -9.50
CA ARG A 179 -5.68 -6.15 -8.48
C ARG A 179 -5.23 -7.04 -7.32
N THR A 180 -5.79 -6.75 -6.15
CA THR A 180 -5.73 -7.63 -5.00
C THR A 180 -6.36 -8.97 -5.31
N PHE A 181 -5.96 -10.00 -4.56
CA PHE A 181 -6.36 -11.37 -4.85
C PHE A 181 -6.59 -12.20 -3.60
N GLY A 182 -7.44 -13.21 -3.73
CA GLY A 182 -7.79 -14.11 -2.63
C GLY A 182 -8.29 -15.46 -3.14
N PHE A 183 -8.37 -16.44 -2.23
CA PHE A 183 -8.82 -17.78 -2.55
C PHE A 183 -10.24 -18.01 -2.05
N VAL A 184 -11.06 -18.70 -2.84
CA VAL A 184 -12.41 -19.13 -2.43
C VAL A 184 -12.36 -19.97 -1.15
N LYS A 185 -11.35 -20.84 -1.01
CA LYS A 185 -11.18 -21.70 0.18
C LYS A 185 -11.00 -20.92 1.49
N ASP A 186 -10.56 -19.66 1.41
CA ASP A 186 -10.31 -18.82 2.58
C ASP A 186 -11.54 -17.96 2.95
N VAL A 187 -12.57 -17.90 2.08
CA VAL A 187 -13.74 -17.02 2.24
C VAL A 187 -14.49 -17.28 3.54
N GLU A 188 -14.79 -18.54 3.89
CA GLU A 188 -15.51 -18.88 5.13
C GLU A 188 -14.75 -18.41 6.37
N LYS A 189 -13.42 -18.59 6.37
CA LYS A 189 -12.56 -18.14 7.47
C LYS A 189 -12.53 -16.61 7.55
N LEU A 190 -12.41 -15.93 6.40
CA LEU A 190 -12.41 -14.47 6.36
C LEU A 190 -13.75 -13.92 6.89
N TRP A 191 -14.87 -14.42 6.39
CA TRP A 191 -16.20 -13.97 6.79
C TRP A 191 -16.50 -14.20 8.26
N SER A 192 -16.10 -15.34 8.82
CA SER A 192 -16.27 -15.61 10.27
C SER A 192 -15.47 -14.65 11.16
N SER A 193 -14.40 -14.04 10.63
CA SER A 193 -13.64 -12.98 11.31
C SER A 193 -14.09 -11.55 10.94
N GLY A 194 -15.17 -11.40 10.17
CA GLY A 194 -15.66 -10.11 9.71
C GLY A 194 -14.78 -9.45 8.64
N LYS A 195 -13.99 -10.24 7.90
CA LYS A 195 -13.07 -9.81 6.84
C LYS A 195 -13.50 -10.35 5.49
N GLY A 196 -13.04 -9.73 4.41
CA GLY A 196 -13.36 -10.11 3.03
C GLY A 196 -14.85 -9.96 2.64
N ILE A 197 -15.66 -9.22 3.41
CA ILE A 197 -17.10 -9.07 3.20
C ILE A 197 -17.40 -8.25 1.94
N GLY A 198 -16.55 -7.26 1.63
CA GLY A 198 -16.70 -6.39 0.47
C GLY A 198 -15.99 -6.88 -0.79
N SER A 199 -15.32 -8.03 -0.74
CA SER A 199 -14.62 -8.60 -1.89
C SER A 199 -15.61 -9.13 -2.93
N SER A 200 -15.32 -8.88 -4.20
CA SER A 200 -16.11 -9.33 -5.35
C SER A 200 -15.20 -9.56 -6.55
N LEU A 201 -15.74 -10.17 -7.63
CA LEU A 201 -15.00 -10.34 -8.88
C LEU A 201 -14.67 -9.01 -9.59
N GLU A 202 -15.33 -7.91 -9.20
CA GLU A 202 -15.10 -6.57 -9.75
C GLU A 202 -13.90 -5.88 -9.10
N ASN A 203 -13.57 -6.25 -7.86
CA ASN A 203 -12.52 -5.60 -7.07
C ASN A 203 -11.44 -6.56 -6.55
N SER A 204 -11.50 -7.84 -6.91
CA SER A 204 -10.53 -8.85 -6.48
C SER A 204 -10.36 -9.92 -7.55
N LEU A 205 -9.13 -10.35 -7.77
CA LEU A 205 -8.81 -11.57 -8.50
C LEU A 205 -9.04 -12.77 -7.59
N ILE A 206 -9.97 -13.64 -7.96
CA ILE A 206 -10.37 -14.77 -7.12
C ILE A 206 -9.86 -16.08 -7.72
N ILE A 207 -9.13 -16.83 -6.90
CA ILE A 207 -8.67 -18.17 -7.21
C ILE A 207 -9.71 -19.17 -6.68
N GLY A 208 -10.33 -19.90 -7.59
CA GLY A 208 -11.32 -20.93 -7.32
C GLY A 208 -10.73 -22.20 -6.70
N LEU A 209 -11.61 -23.13 -6.30
CA LEU A 209 -11.22 -24.39 -5.64
C LEU A 209 -10.37 -25.32 -6.53
N ASN A 210 -10.45 -25.16 -7.86
CA ASN A 210 -9.72 -25.96 -8.83
C ASN A 210 -8.40 -25.29 -9.28
N ASP A 211 -7.84 -24.38 -8.48
CA ASP A 211 -6.63 -23.59 -8.81
C ASP A 211 -6.76 -22.82 -10.14
N GLN A 212 -7.93 -22.24 -10.40
CA GLN A 212 -8.21 -21.44 -11.59
C GLN A 212 -8.72 -20.06 -11.20
N ILE A 213 -8.35 -19.04 -11.99
CA ILE A 213 -8.92 -17.70 -11.85
C ILE A 213 -10.37 -17.75 -12.34
N ILE A 214 -11.31 -17.32 -11.48
CA ILE A 214 -12.74 -17.37 -11.82
C ILE A 214 -13.27 -16.04 -12.38
N ASN A 215 -12.46 -14.98 -12.38
CA ASN A 215 -12.82 -13.71 -12.99
C ASN A 215 -13.02 -13.90 -14.51
N PRO A 216 -14.18 -13.52 -15.10
CA PRO A 216 -14.44 -13.70 -16.52
C PRO A 216 -13.43 -13.00 -17.45
N THR A 217 -12.86 -11.88 -16.99
CA THR A 217 -11.84 -11.12 -17.73
C THR A 217 -10.46 -11.74 -17.66
N GLY A 218 -10.24 -12.74 -16.81
CA GLY A 218 -8.90 -13.21 -16.44
C GLY A 218 -8.07 -12.13 -15.75
N THR A 219 -6.75 -12.31 -15.81
CA THR A 219 -5.77 -11.30 -15.39
C THR A 219 -5.57 -10.23 -16.45
N TYR A 220 -5.20 -9.03 -16.01
CA TYR A 220 -4.75 -7.94 -16.88
C TYR A 220 -3.26 -8.05 -17.22
N PHE A 221 -2.50 -8.80 -16.40
CA PHE A 221 -1.09 -9.11 -16.62
C PHE A 221 -0.83 -10.58 -16.35
N ASP A 222 0.08 -11.20 -17.10
CA ASP A 222 0.48 -12.60 -16.87
C ASP A 222 1.04 -12.81 -15.45
N ASN A 223 1.69 -11.79 -14.90
CA ASN A 223 2.27 -11.75 -13.56
C ASN A 223 1.56 -10.75 -12.63
N GLU A 224 0.23 -10.63 -12.72
CA GLU A 224 -0.57 -9.68 -11.93
C GLU A 224 -0.38 -9.85 -10.42
N PHE A 225 -0.17 -11.08 -9.93
CA PHE A 225 -0.01 -11.37 -8.49
C PHE A 225 1.27 -10.73 -7.90
N VAL A 226 2.42 -10.88 -8.55
CA VAL A 226 3.66 -10.23 -8.07
C VAL A 226 3.63 -8.72 -8.28
N ARG A 227 2.97 -8.23 -9.33
CA ARG A 227 2.75 -6.79 -9.53
C ARG A 227 1.92 -6.19 -8.40
N HIS A 228 0.88 -6.89 -7.96
CA HIS A 228 0.09 -6.46 -6.82
C HIS A 228 0.90 -6.48 -5.52
N LYS A 229 1.71 -7.51 -5.28
CA LYS A 229 2.61 -7.53 -4.10
C LYS A 229 3.70 -6.46 -4.14
N MET A 230 4.12 -6.05 -5.33
CA MET A 230 4.99 -4.89 -5.49
C MET A 230 4.26 -3.58 -5.20
N LEU A 231 3.01 -3.43 -5.67
CA LEU A 231 2.15 -2.30 -5.32
C LEU A 231 1.96 -2.19 -3.80
N ASP A 232 1.64 -3.30 -3.12
CA ASP A 232 1.56 -3.37 -1.65
C ASP A 232 2.86 -2.89 -0.98
N ALA A 233 4.01 -3.39 -1.44
CA ALA A 233 5.31 -3.02 -0.89
C ALA A 233 5.62 -1.52 -1.06
N ILE A 234 5.27 -0.92 -2.19
CA ILE A 234 5.41 0.53 -2.42
C ILE A 234 4.54 1.29 -1.41
N GLY A 235 3.30 0.86 -1.20
CA GLY A 235 2.39 1.46 -0.23
C GLY A 235 2.87 1.35 1.22
N ASP A 236 3.33 0.17 1.63
CA ASP A 236 3.80 -0.08 2.99
C ASP A 236 5.09 0.68 3.30
N THR A 237 6.04 0.71 2.36
CA THR A 237 7.32 1.42 2.54
C THR A 237 7.17 2.94 2.55
N ALA A 238 6.07 3.48 2.01
CA ALA A 238 5.74 4.89 2.13
C ALA A 238 5.55 5.34 3.59
N LEU A 239 5.28 4.41 4.52
CA LEU A 239 5.18 4.68 5.95
C LEU A 239 6.52 4.96 6.64
N LEU A 240 7.64 4.96 5.90
CA LEU A 240 8.86 5.66 6.31
C LEU A 240 8.61 7.15 6.60
N GLY A 241 7.56 7.73 5.99
CA GLY A 241 7.18 9.14 6.14
C GLY A 241 7.87 10.07 5.14
N ALA A 242 8.79 9.55 4.33
CA ALA A 242 9.40 10.23 3.18
C ALA A 242 9.91 9.15 2.19
N PRO A 243 10.07 9.47 0.90
CA PRO A 243 10.65 8.55 -0.08
C PRO A 243 12.06 8.10 0.32
N PHE A 244 12.47 6.91 -0.14
CA PHE A 244 13.83 6.42 0.05
C PHE A 244 14.64 6.43 -1.26
N ILE A 245 15.96 6.50 -1.12
CA ILE A 245 16.95 6.20 -2.15
C ILE A 245 17.66 4.93 -1.68
N GLY A 246 17.39 3.83 -2.35
CA GLY A 246 17.80 2.49 -1.99
C GLY A 246 17.06 1.44 -2.81
N LEU A 247 17.28 0.18 -2.43
CA LEU A 247 16.60 -0.98 -2.97
C LEU A 247 15.82 -1.64 -1.85
N PHE A 248 14.50 -1.78 -2.04
CA PHE A 248 13.68 -2.69 -1.25
C PHE A 248 13.70 -4.06 -1.93
N HIS A 249 14.20 -5.09 -1.24
CA HIS A 249 14.23 -6.46 -1.73
C HIS A 249 13.41 -7.37 -0.80
N SER A 250 12.59 -8.25 -1.36
CA SER A 250 11.75 -9.15 -0.57
C SER A 250 11.52 -10.50 -1.21
N TYR A 251 11.38 -11.52 -0.35
CA TYR A 251 10.97 -12.87 -0.72
C TYR A 251 9.84 -13.31 0.20
N CYS A 252 8.66 -13.58 -0.38
CA CYS A 252 7.46 -13.99 0.35
C CYS A 252 7.09 -13.04 1.50
N SER A 253 7.29 -11.74 1.31
CA SER A 253 6.91 -10.70 2.27
C SER A 253 5.44 -10.31 2.12
N GLY A 254 4.89 -9.74 3.18
CA GLY A 254 3.58 -9.09 3.22
C GLY A 254 3.58 -7.93 4.22
N HIS A 255 2.43 -7.30 4.45
CA HIS A 255 2.31 -6.07 5.25
C HIS A 255 3.02 -6.13 6.61
N ALA A 256 2.90 -7.25 7.33
CA ALA A 256 3.55 -7.42 8.63
C ALA A 256 5.09 -7.35 8.55
N LEU A 257 5.69 -8.01 7.56
CA LEU A 257 7.14 -8.05 7.40
C LEU A 257 7.68 -6.75 6.80
N ASN A 258 6.94 -6.13 5.86
CA ASN A 258 7.21 -4.79 5.35
C ASN A 258 7.20 -3.76 6.48
N SER A 259 6.15 -3.76 7.30
CA SER A 259 6.02 -2.87 8.47
C SER A 259 7.13 -3.08 9.49
N LYS A 260 7.51 -4.34 9.75
CA LYS A 260 8.64 -4.67 10.63
C LYS A 260 9.95 -4.11 10.08
N LEU A 261 10.18 -4.19 8.77
CA LEU A 261 11.37 -3.64 8.14
C LEU A 261 11.41 -2.12 8.24
N VAL A 262 10.30 -1.44 7.91
CA VAL A 262 10.20 0.04 8.01
C VAL A 262 10.49 0.50 9.44
N LYS A 263 9.92 -0.18 10.44
CA LYS A 263 10.21 0.11 11.87
C LYS A 263 11.68 -0.13 12.22
N ALA A 264 12.29 -1.21 11.73
CA ALA A 264 13.69 -1.53 11.98
C ALA A 264 14.64 -0.47 11.39
N VAL A 265 14.38 0.01 10.17
CA VAL A 265 15.15 1.09 9.54
C VAL A 265 15.08 2.36 10.38
N LEU A 266 13.88 2.78 10.79
CA LEU A 266 13.69 3.99 11.59
C LEU A 266 14.29 3.91 13.01
N GLN A 267 14.57 2.72 13.51
CA GLN A 267 15.20 2.50 14.82
C GLN A 267 16.74 2.52 14.76
N ASP A 268 17.34 2.31 13.59
CA ASP A 268 18.79 2.35 13.38
C ASP A 268 19.17 3.53 12.50
N GLU A 269 19.37 4.70 13.09
CA GLU A 269 19.78 5.91 12.35
C GLU A 269 21.13 5.75 11.64
N SER A 270 21.94 4.73 11.98
CA SER A 270 23.21 4.47 11.30
C SER A 270 23.04 3.83 9.91
N CYS A 271 21.82 3.36 9.59
CA CYS A 271 21.53 2.69 8.33
C CYS A 271 21.07 3.63 7.23
N TYR A 272 20.70 4.88 7.54
CA TYR A 272 20.25 5.86 6.57
C TYR A 272 20.81 7.27 6.82
N GLU A 273 20.70 8.12 5.80
CA GLU A 273 20.95 9.56 5.88
C GLU A 273 19.71 10.30 5.39
N LYS A 274 19.26 11.33 6.10
CA LYS A 274 18.18 12.20 5.61
C LYS A 274 18.78 13.33 4.78
N VAL A 275 18.41 13.40 3.51
CA VAL A 275 18.86 14.45 2.59
C VAL A 275 17.66 15.22 2.05
N MET A 276 17.87 16.46 1.63
CA MET A 276 16.84 17.30 1.03
C MET A 276 17.31 17.81 -0.32
N PHE A 277 16.49 17.63 -1.35
CA PHE A 277 16.72 18.20 -2.68
C PHE A 277 15.39 18.54 -3.36
N LYS A 278 15.45 19.25 -4.49
CA LYS A 278 14.27 19.71 -5.24
C LYS A 278 13.53 18.57 -5.94
#